data_AF-A0A1T1B6W9-F1
#
_entry.id   AF-A0A1T1B6W9-F1
#
_cell.length_a   1.000
_cell.length_b   1.000
_cell.length_c   1.000
_cell.angle_alpha   90.00
_cell.angle_beta   90.00
_cell.angle_gamma   90.00
#
_symmetry.space_group_name_H-M   'P 1'
#
loop_
_entity.id
_entity.type
_entity.pdbx_description
1 polymer ?
#
loop_
_entity_poly.entity_id
_entity_poly.type
_entity_poly.pdbx_seq_one_letter_code
_entity_poly.pdbx_strand_id
1 'polypeptide(L)' 'MGTGKGTGKGGARPNSGPATAIPTGTGSKEKITVNIGSDQLDRLRALHPKLAEATPQDLVRAAVWLALGEDLDRLTS' A
#
# COMPACT_ATOMS: atom_id res chain seq x y z
N MET A 1 -43.68 12.47 -19.47
CA MET A 1 -43.03 12.05 -18.20
C MET A 1 -41.83 11.21 -18.56
N GLY A 2 -40.64 11.80 -18.59
CA GLY A 2 -39.42 11.12 -19.05
C GLY A 2 -38.70 10.42 -17.90
N THR A 3 -38.54 9.11 -17.98
CA THR A 3 -37.61 8.33 -17.15
C THR A 3 -36.18 8.69 -17.55
N GLY A 4 -35.60 9.69 -16.90
CA GLY A 4 -34.18 10.02 -17.02
C GLY A 4 -33.33 8.94 -16.37
N LYS A 5 -32.83 8.01 -17.20
CA LYS A 5 -31.79 7.04 -16.86
C LYS A 5 -30.47 7.81 -16.69
N GLY A 6 -30.26 8.39 -15.51
CA GLY A 6 -29.01 9.03 -15.13
C GLY A 6 -27.92 8.00 -14.93
N THR A 7 -27.27 7.58 -16.01
CA THR A 7 -25.97 6.91 -16.00
C THR A 7 -24.92 7.92 -15.55
N GLY A 8 -24.90 8.21 -14.26
CA GLY A 8 -23.79 8.90 -13.62
C GLY A 8 -22.57 8.01 -13.74
N LYS A 9 -21.82 8.15 -14.84
CA LYS A 9 -20.42 7.78 -14.94
C LYS A 9 -19.69 8.57 -13.85
N GLY A 10 -19.71 8.05 -12.62
CA GLY A 10 -18.73 8.38 -11.61
C GLY A 10 -17.41 7.90 -12.20
N GLY A 11 -16.75 8.79 -12.94
CA GLY A 11 -15.48 8.52 -13.58
C GLY A 11 -14.58 7.86 -12.56
N ALA A 12 -14.14 6.64 -12.86
CA ALA A 12 -13.04 6.04 -12.16
C ALA A 12 -11.96 7.12 -12.08
N ARG A 13 -11.70 7.63 -10.87
CA ARG A 13 -10.58 8.54 -10.69
C ARG A 13 -9.38 7.76 -11.18
N PRO A 14 -8.56 8.29 -12.11
CA PRO A 14 -7.25 7.72 -12.38
C PRO A 14 -6.35 8.00 -11.18
N ASN A 15 -6.72 7.46 -10.02
CA ASN A 15 -5.84 7.27 -8.90
C ASN A 15 -5.26 5.87 -9.06
N SER A 16 -4.51 5.66 -10.15
CA SER A 16 -3.28 4.91 -9.98
C SER A 16 -2.42 5.78 -9.07
N GLY A 17 -2.63 5.65 -7.75
CA GLY A 17 -1.64 6.11 -6.79
C GLY A 17 -0.27 5.53 -7.19
N PRO A 18 0.83 6.10 -6.69
CA PRO A 18 2.16 5.57 -6.98
C PRO A 18 2.14 4.05 -6.84
N ALA A 19 2.67 3.35 -7.85
CA ALA A 19 2.69 1.89 -7.85
C ALA A 19 3.28 1.44 -6.51
N THR A 20 2.51 0.63 -5.77
CA THR A 20 2.91 0.22 -4.42
C THR A 20 4.22 -0.53 -4.50
N ALA A 21 5.24 -0.08 -3.76
CA ALA A 21 6.56 -0.69 -3.80
C ALA A 21 6.57 -2.13 -3.25
N ILE A 22 5.57 -2.48 -2.44
CA ILE A 22 5.44 -3.80 -1.79
C ILE A 22 4.14 -4.47 -2.24
N PRO A 23 4.14 -5.74 -2.66
CA PRO A 23 2.95 -6.43 -3.14
C PRO A 23 1.92 -6.59 -2.01
N THR A 24 0.64 -6.42 -2.37
CA THR A 24 -0.45 -6.83 -1.50
C THR A 24 -0.62 -8.34 -1.62
N GLY A 25 -0.57 -9.07 -0.51
CA GLY A 25 -0.81 -10.51 -0.50
C GLY A 25 -2.18 -10.90 -1.07
N THR A 26 -2.39 -12.20 -1.27
CA THR A 26 -3.66 -12.75 -1.77
C THR A 26 -4.70 -12.83 -0.64
N GLY A 27 -5.98 -12.58 -0.96
CA GLY A 27 -7.08 -12.70 0.00
C GLY A 27 -7.87 -11.42 0.24
N SER A 28 -8.70 -11.42 1.28
CA SER A 28 -9.50 -10.27 1.69
C SER A 28 -8.62 -9.17 2.24
N LYS A 29 -8.82 -7.94 1.75
CA LYS A 29 -8.11 -6.75 2.24
C LYS A 29 -8.84 -6.19 3.45
N GLU A 30 -8.11 -5.94 4.53
CA GLU A 30 -8.64 -5.32 5.74
C GLU A 30 -8.02 -3.93 5.96
N LYS A 31 -8.85 -2.97 6.41
CA LYS A 31 -8.39 -1.60 6.69
C LYS A 31 -8.16 -1.44 8.19
N ILE A 32 -6.90 -1.37 8.58
CA ILE A 32 -6.48 -1.18 9.98
C ILE A 32 -5.87 0.21 10.12
N THR A 33 -6.16 0.90 11.23
CA THR A 33 -5.51 2.16 11.60
C THR A 33 -4.57 1.91 12.76
N VAL A 34 -3.32 2.34 12.64
CA VAL A 34 -2.27 2.16 13.65
C VAL A 34 -1.54 3.47 13.90
N ASN A 35 -1.10 3.69 15.14
CA ASN A 35 -0.23 4.81 15.49
C ASN A 35 1.22 4.32 15.47
N ILE A 36 2.07 4.97 14.67
CA ILE A 36 3.48 4.63 14.50
C ILE A 36 4.31 5.90 14.65
N GLY A 37 5.42 5.83 15.39
CA GLY A 37 6.36 6.94 15.53
C GLY A 37 7.06 7.25 14.21
N SER A 38 7.35 8.52 13.94
CA SER A 38 8.08 8.91 12.71
C SER A 38 9.48 8.28 12.65
N ASP A 39 10.13 8.14 13.80
CA ASP A 39 11.42 7.47 13.96
C ASP A 39 11.37 5.99 13.57
N GLN A 40 10.26 5.31 13.86
CA GLN A 40 10.04 3.91 13.47
C GLN A 40 9.89 3.78 11.95
N LEU A 41 9.15 4.71 11.31
CA LEU A 41 9.05 4.75 9.85
C LEU A 41 10.41 5.04 9.20
N ASP A 42 11.19 5.94 9.77
CA ASP A 42 12.53 6.27 9.24
C ASP A 42 13.49 5.07 9.37
N ARG A 43 13.42 4.31 10.47
CA ARG A 43 14.16 3.05 10.59
C ARG A 43 13.75 2.04 9.53
N LEU A 44 12.45 1.91 9.23
CA LEU A 44 11.97 1.02 8.18
C LEU A 44 12.47 1.44 6.79
N ARG A 45 12.49 2.74 6.49
CA ARG A 45 13.05 3.27 5.23
C ARG A 45 14.52 2.92 5.07
N ALA A 46 15.26 2.93 6.17
CA ALA A 46 16.69 2.62 6.18
C ALA A 46 17.02 1.12 6.02
N LEU A 47 16.04 0.22 6.15
CA LEU A 47 16.28 -1.23 6.03
C LEU A 47 16.60 -1.67 4.60
N HIS A 48 16.06 -0.98 3.59
CA HIS A 48 16.18 -1.42 2.21
C HIS A 48 16.12 -0.23 1.23
N PRO A 49 16.98 -0.17 0.19
CA PRO A 49 17.00 0.96 -0.74
C PRO A 49 15.66 1.24 -1.43
N LYS A 50 14.89 0.19 -1.76
CA LYS A 50 13.55 0.35 -2.37
C LYS A 50 12.51 0.93 -1.40
N LEU A 51 12.79 0.99 -0.10
CA LEU A 51 11.91 1.56 0.92
C LEU A 51 12.19 3.06 1.17
N ALA A 52 13.27 3.62 0.64
CA ALA A 52 13.68 5.00 0.92
C ALA A 52 12.58 6.02 0.61
N GLU A 53 11.88 5.84 -0.52
CA GLU A 53 10.77 6.69 -0.96
C GLU A 53 9.40 6.03 -0.80
N ALA A 54 9.34 4.89 -0.10
CA ALA A 54 8.10 4.14 0.06
C ALA A 54 7.09 4.90 0.93
N THR A 55 5.82 4.72 0.59
CA THR A 55 4.71 5.29 1.38
C THR A 55 4.67 4.65 2.78
N PRO A 56 4.12 5.32 3.81
CA PRO A 56 3.92 4.70 5.11
C PRO A 56 3.15 3.37 5.06
N GLN A 57 2.20 3.26 4.13
CA GLN A 57 1.45 2.02 3.92
C GLN A 57 2.35 0.89 3.41
N ASP A 58 3.26 1.19 2.49
CA ASP A 58 4.21 0.20 1.97
C ASP A 58 5.24 -0.20 3.03
N LEU A 59 5.69 0.74 3.88
CA LEU A 59 6.59 0.44 5.01
C LEU A 59 5.94 -0.51 6.01
N VAL A 60 4.68 -0.27 6.39
CA VAL A 60 3.95 -1.19 7.28
C VAL A 60 3.74 -2.55 6.60
N ARG A 61 3.43 -2.56 5.30
CA ARG A 61 3.28 -3.81 4.54
C ARG A 61 4.60 -4.60 4.53
N ALA A 62 5.73 -3.94 4.27
CA ALA A 62 7.07 -4.54 4.34
C ALA A 62 7.36 -5.13 5.73
N ALA A 63 7.05 -4.39 6.80
CA ALA A 63 7.24 -4.88 8.17
C ALA A 63 6.43 -6.15 8.46
N VAL A 64 5.19 -6.24 7.98
CA VAL A 64 4.34 -7.44 8.12
C VAL A 64 4.96 -8.62 7.36
N TRP A 65 5.36 -8.41 6.11
CA TRP A 65 6.01 -9.46 5.31
C TRP A 65 7.31 -9.97 5.96
N LEU A 66 8.16 -9.07 6.45
CA LEU A 66 9.37 -9.43 7.19
C LEU A 66 9.07 -10.23 8.45
N ALA A 67 8.04 -9.84 9.21
CA ALA A 67 7.63 -10.56 10.42
C ALA A 67 7.11 -11.98 10.12
N LEU A 68 6.58 -12.21 8.91
CA LEU A 68 6.17 -13.53 8.42
C LEU A 68 7.34 -14.36 7.86
N GLY A 69 8.57 -13.82 7.86
CA GLY A 69 9.76 -14.50 7.37
C GLY A 69 9.93 -14.46 5.84
N GLU A 70 9.21 -13.58 5.15
CA GLU A 70 9.32 -13.42 3.70
C GLU A 70 10.45 -12.44 3.34
N ASP A 71 11.15 -12.75 2.26
CA ASP A 71 12.29 -11.98 1.79
C ASP A 71 11.83 -10.74 0.99
N LEU A 72 12.28 -9.55 1.41
CA LEU A 72 11.99 -8.29 0.75
C LEU A 72 12.48 -8.24 -0.70
N ASP A 73 13.61 -8.88 -1.01
CA ASP A 73 14.15 -8.88 -2.37
C ASP A 73 13.24 -9.68 -3.32
N ARG A 74 12.74 -10.83 -2.87
CA ARG A 74 11.76 -11.65 -3.59
C ARG A 74 10.40 -10.98 -3.73
N LEU A 75 9.98 -10.20 -2.72
CA LEU A 75 8.69 -9.51 -2.77
C LEU A 75 8.70 -8.31 -3.73
N THR A 76 9.88 -7.79 -4.07
CA THR A 76 10.03 -6.57 -4.86
C THR A 76 10.65 -6.83 -6.25
N SER A 77 10.78 -8.10 -6.65
CA SER A 77 11.21 -8.56 -7.98
C SER A 77 10.02 -8.81 -8.90
#